data_AF-A0A5U3IVZ0-F1
#
_entry.id   AF-A0A5U3IVZ0-F1
#
_cell.length_a   1.000
_cell.length_b   1.000
_cell.length_c   1.000
_cell.angle_alpha   90.00
_cell.angle_beta   90.00
_cell.angle_gamma   90.00
#
_symmetry.space_group_name_H-M   'P 1'
#
loop_
_entity.id
_entity.type
_entity.pdbx_description
1 polymer ?
#
loop_
_entity_poly.entity_id
_entity_poly.type
_entity_poly.pdbx_seq_one_letter_code
_entity_poly.pdbx_strand_id
1 'polypeptide(L)'
;MSNVTVTGSSQSGAGVYVGGQHNEFGNSTITGSSDSGSGVVLGSNTNISNTTVSGSSGSSSGVSVSGNNVNISNGSTLNGTSDSGDGVSVGGTLNITNGTVNGNTTTGSGVNVSGNLTMTDTTLTGNASGNGSGIYVGGNLSGSNITAEGNAQSGTGVTVGGDSTLTNVTLSGTTGSGTGVDVSGNLTTSGSTTVTGNASGSGTGGTVSGNLNGNLNGSSSSGTGVVVNGTVNGTVNGSSSSGTGAVVGDGAEITTGSQVNGQSGSGTGSVIEGNVVNNGTITGSTDGTGDGVSLNGTVTGGTVTGNASAGTGVNVSGDSTLNNVTLNGKTESGTGVDINGNLTSTGTTTVTGNSTGSGSGLELSGNTSGGQLNGGSVSGPGVIINEDIVLDGTVLGGTSESGSGIQIEGNVTSTGGSALTGNSGSGAGVSLNGTVNGGSLTGNSGSGAGLHVTGNSSLNGVDVTTSSESGEDLKLDGVLSTEGGTSLNGVVKGSSTEERRQVYELQNRLPHSGLLRQAFRASGWQPQDKPVSVEICTDGECRSLDAGTQAHPSR
;
A
#
# COMPACT_ATOMS: atom_id res chain seq x y z
N MET A 1 -28.06 44.68 26.19
CA MET A 1 -28.04 45.86 25.30
C MET A 1 -28.48 45.41 23.91
N SER A 2 -29.29 46.20 23.22
CA SER A 2 -29.67 45.86 21.84
C SER A 2 -29.51 47.05 20.91
N ASN A 3 -29.19 46.81 19.64
CA ASN A 3 -28.92 47.84 18.64
C ASN A 3 -27.76 48.78 19.03
N VAL A 4 -26.69 48.23 19.58
CA VAL A 4 -25.51 49.00 20.01
C VAL A 4 -24.31 48.67 19.13
N THR A 5 -23.49 49.69 18.86
CA THR A 5 -22.14 49.52 18.30
C THR A 5 -21.12 49.82 19.39
N VAL A 6 -20.25 48.85 19.68
CA VAL A 6 -19.14 48.99 20.63
C VAL A 6 -17.84 48.90 19.85
N THR A 7 -16.95 49.87 20.03
CA THR A 7 -15.60 49.85 19.45
C THR A 7 -14.56 50.11 20.52
N GLY A 8 -13.42 49.43 20.45
CA GLY A 8 -12.32 49.63 21.37
C GLY A 8 -10.97 49.23 20.78
N SER A 9 -9.90 49.88 21.24
CA SER A 9 -8.53 49.64 20.78
C SER A 9 -7.56 49.70 21.96
N SER A 10 -6.56 48.82 21.99
CA SER A 10 -5.59 48.77 23.09
C SER A 10 -4.20 48.31 22.63
N GLN A 11 -3.11 48.82 23.19
CA GLN A 11 -1.77 48.33 22.83
C GLN A 11 -1.47 46.96 23.47
N SER A 12 -1.87 46.77 24.74
CA SER A 12 -1.49 45.58 25.52
C SER A 12 -2.62 44.88 26.26
N GLY A 13 -3.78 45.52 26.40
CA GLY A 13 -4.97 44.92 27.01
C GLY A 13 -5.99 44.49 25.95
N ALA A 14 -7.16 44.03 26.39
CA ALA A 14 -8.25 43.75 25.47
C ALA A 14 -8.70 45.03 24.75
N GLY A 15 -8.95 44.97 23.43
CA GLY A 15 -9.58 46.07 22.71
C GLY A 15 -11.00 46.33 23.23
N VAL A 16 -11.78 45.26 23.38
CA VAL A 16 -13.06 45.25 24.10
C VAL A 16 -13.10 44.06 25.06
N TYR A 17 -13.52 44.29 26.31
CA TYR A 17 -13.77 43.24 27.30
C TYR A 17 -15.25 43.20 27.65
N VAL A 18 -15.93 42.10 27.34
CA VAL A 18 -17.32 41.83 27.71
C VAL A 18 -17.30 40.88 28.91
N GLY A 19 -17.55 41.40 30.11
CA GLY A 19 -17.57 40.59 31.33
C GLY A 19 -18.41 41.21 32.43
N GLY A 20 -18.83 40.37 33.37
CA GLY A 20 -19.78 40.74 34.44
C GLY A 20 -20.62 39.53 34.85
N GLN A 21 -21.62 39.74 35.69
CA GLN A 21 -22.50 38.65 36.15
C GLN A 21 -23.48 38.16 35.06
N HIS A 22 -23.93 39.08 34.19
CA HIS A 22 -24.86 38.79 33.10
C HIS A 22 -24.67 39.77 31.94
N ASN A 23 -24.29 39.27 30.78
CA ASN A 23 -24.05 40.10 29.59
C ASN A 23 -24.95 39.64 28.46
N GLU A 24 -25.81 40.52 27.95
CA GLU A 24 -26.72 40.21 26.84
C GLU A 24 -26.54 41.24 25.73
N PHE A 25 -26.31 40.78 24.50
CA PHE A 25 -26.22 41.63 23.31
C PHE A 25 -27.15 41.11 22.21
N GLY A 26 -28.06 41.97 21.74
CA GLY A 26 -29.00 41.68 20.65
C GLY A 26 -28.85 42.65 19.49
N ASN A 27 -28.87 42.19 18.24
CA ASN A 27 -28.87 43.10 17.06
C ASN A 27 -27.72 44.13 17.10
N SER A 28 -26.52 43.73 17.55
CA SER A 28 -25.43 44.66 17.87
C SER A 28 -24.18 44.36 17.05
N THR A 29 -23.21 45.28 17.10
CA THR A 29 -21.86 45.10 16.54
C THR A 29 -20.83 45.42 17.61
N ILE A 30 -19.89 44.51 17.85
CA ILE A 30 -18.79 44.67 18.80
C ILE A 30 -17.48 44.53 18.04
N THR A 31 -16.64 45.56 18.04
CA THR A 31 -15.36 45.55 17.35
C THR A 31 -14.23 45.91 18.30
N GLY A 32 -13.19 45.09 18.40
CA GLY A 32 -12.04 45.35 19.24
C GLY A 32 -10.72 45.09 18.54
N SER A 33 -9.73 45.97 18.72
CA SER A 33 -8.39 45.79 18.18
C SER A 33 -7.33 45.86 19.29
N SER A 34 -6.27 45.05 19.17
CA SER A 34 -5.10 45.21 20.02
C SER A 34 -3.78 44.77 19.38
N ASP A 35 -2.66 45.36 19.78
CA ASP A 35 -1.35 44.92 19.27
C ASP A 35 -0.88 43.63 19.96
N SER A 36 -1.00 43.55 21.30
CA SER A 36 -0.54 42.39 22.09
C SER A 36 -1.56 41.78 23.04
N GLY A 37 -2.69 42.44 23.29
CA GLY A 37 -3.85 41.84 23.95
C GLY A 37 -4.83 41.24 22.93
N SER A 38 -5.91 40.63 23.42
CA SER A 38 -6.95 40.11 22.51
C SER A 38 -7.80 41.25 21.93
N GLY A 39 -8.26 41.12 20.69
CA GLY A 39 -9.13 42.12 20.07
C GLY A 39 -10.44 42.28 20.86
N VAL A 40 -11.18 41.17 21.02
CA VAL A 40 -12.36 41.09 21.89
C VAL A 40 -12.21 39.93 22.87
N VAL A 41 -12.58 40.13 24.14
CA VAL A 41 -12.69 39.07 25.14
C VAL A 41 -14.14 38.91 25.57
N LEU A 42 -14.67 37.69 25.45
CA LEU A 42 -15.97 37.27 26.00
C LEU A 42 -15.73 36.49 27.30
N GLY A 43 -16.11 37.11 28.41
CA GLY A 43 -16.13 36.52 29.75
C GLY A 43 -17.41 35.72 30.02
N SER A 44 -17.51 35.18 31.23
CA SER A 44 -18.58 34.23 31.60
C SER A 44 -19.98 34.83 31.49
N ASN A 45 -20.98 33.96 31.33
CA ASN A 45 -22.41 34.31 31.30
C ASN A 45 -22.74 35.40 30.25
N THR A 46 -22.22 35.21 29.04
CA THR A 46 -22.38 36.15 27.93
C THR A 46 -23.29 35.54 26.87
N ASN A 47 -24.41 36.21 26.57
CA ASN A 47 -25.38 35.83 25.55
C ASN A 47 -25.32 36.83 24.38
N ILE A 48 -25.01 36.33 23.18
CA ILE A 48 -24.89 37.11 21.95
C ILE A 48 -25.94 36.58 20.96
N SER A 49 -26.85 37.44 20.53
CA SER A 49 -27.95 37.10 19.62
C SER A 49 -28.03 38.09 18.46
N ASN A 50 -28.15 37.58 17.23
CA ASN A 50 -28.14 38.38 16.00
C ASN A 50 -27.10 39.50 16.01
N THR A 51 -25.87 39.18 16.43
CA THR A 51 -24.82 40.17 16.71
C THR A 51 -23.52 39.75 16.04
N THR A 52 -22.77 40.72 15.51
CA THR A 52 -21.43 40.48 14.98
C THR A 52 -20.38 40.91 16.00
N VAL A 53 -19.47 40.02 16.35
CA VAL A 53 -18.30 40.29 17.20
C VAL A 53 -17.05 40.15 16.35
N SER A 54 -16.30 41.23 16.16
CA SER A 54 -15.09 41.28 15.34
C SER A 54 -13.89 41.69 16.17
N GLY A 55 -12.88 40.84 16.26
CA GLY A 55 -11.67 41.11 17.03
C GLY A 55 -10.41 40.95 16.20
N SER A 56 -9.50 41.92 16.27
CA SER A 56 -8.17 41.84 15.65
C SER A 56 -7.06 41.94 16.70
N SER A 57 -6.03 41.10 16.57
CA SER A 57 -4.85 41.15 17.43
C SER A 57 -3.55 41.02 16.62
N GLY A 58 -2.48 41.69 17.04
CA GLY A 58 -1.15 41.43 16.46
C GLY A 58 -0.54 40.10 16.95
N SER A 59 -0.65 39.80 18.25
CA SER A 59 0.05 38.64 18.83
C SER A 59 -0.75 37.76 19.80
N SER A 60 -1.96 38.16 20.17
CA SER A 60 -2.90 37.36 20.98
C SER A 60 -4.08 36.90 20.11
N SER A 61 -5.20 36.50 20.71
CA SER A 61 -6.38 36.09 19.96
C SER A 61 -7.14 37.28 19.37
N GLY A 62 -7.64 37.15 18.13
CA GLY A 62 -8.60 38.12 17.59
C GLY A 62 -9.84 38.21 18.49
N VAL A 63 -10.51 37.08 18.68
CA VAL A 63 -11.57 36.91 19.68
C VAL A 63 -11.18 35.82 20.68
N SER A 64 -11.26 36.11 21.97
CA SER A 64 -11.00 35.16 23.05
C SER A 64 -12.27 34.89 23.87
N VAL A 65 -12.69 33.63 23.94
CA VAL A 65 -13.77 33.14 24.79
C VAL A 65 -13.14 32.47 26.00
N SER A 66 -12.90 33.25 27.05
CA SER A 66 -12.30 32.78 28.31
C SER A 66 -13.34 32.40 29.37
N GLY A 67 -14.58 32.87 29.20
CA GLY A 67 -15.68 32.62 30.12
C GLY A 67 -16.36 31.27 29.96
N ASN A 68 -17.04 30.83 31.03
CA ASN A 68 -17.97 29.70 30.97
C ASN A 68 -19.38 30.20 30.63
N ASN A 69 -20.16 29.37 29.93
CA ASN A 69 -21.53 29.67 29.51
C ASN A 69 -21.62 30.90 28.60
N VAL A 70 -20.78 30.93 27.57
CA VAL A 70 -20.92 31.91 26.49
C VAL A 70 -21.82 31.29 25.42
N ASN A 71 -22.91 31.97 25.09
CA ASN A 71 -23.93 31.49 24.15
C ASN A 71 -24.03 32.42 22.95
N ILE A 72 -23.90 31.87 21.75
CA ILE A 72 -23.97 32.59 20.47
C ILE A 72 -25.16 32.05 19.68
N SER A 73 -26.09 32.91 19.26
CA SER A 73 -27.31 32.44 18.62
C SER A 73 -27.91 33.38 17.58
N ASN A 74 -28.95 32.90 16.88
CA ASN A 74 -29.81 33.70 16.00
C ASN A 74 -29.05 34.44 14.89
N GLY A 75 -28.17 33.75 14.17
CA GLY A 75 -27.35 34.28 13.09
C GLY A 75 -26.13 35.08 13.56
N SER A 76 -25.77 35.01 14.84
CA SER A 76 -24.59 35.72 15.35
C SER A 76 -23.29 35.20 14.76
N THR A 77 -22.33 36.11 14.59
CA THR A 77 -21.02 35.81 13.99
C THR A 77 -19.89 36.23 14.92
N LEU A 78 -18.91 35.35 15.13
CA LEU A 78 -17.62 35.68 15.72
C LEU A 78 -16.55 35.72 14.62
N ASN A 79 -15.90 36.87 14.43
CA ASN A 79 -14.83 37.07 13.48
C ASN A 79 -13.55 37.43 14.24
N GLY A 80 -12.59 36.53 14.26
CA GLY A 80 -11.30 36.74 14.89
C GLY A 80 -10.17 36.72 13.88
N THR A 81 -9.32 37.74 13.91
CA THR A 81 -8.10 37.81 13.10
C THR A 81 -6.90 38.03 14.01
N SER A 82 -5.83 37.27 13.82
CA SER A 82 -4.56 37.48 14.50
C SER A 82 -3.38 37.35 13.54
N ASP A 83 -2.28 38.06 13.77
CA ASP A 83 -1.07 37.79 12.98
C ASP A 83 -0.37 36.54 13.51
N SER A 84 0.01 36.52 14.80
CA SER A 84 0.77 35.40 15.38
C SER A 84 0.05 34.55 16.44
N GLY A 85 -1.14 34.97 16.89
CA GLY A 85 -1.99 34.23 17.83
C GLY A 85 -3.15 33.51 17.14
N ASP A 86 -4.17 33.12 17.89
CA ASP A 86 -5.35 32.46 17.31
C ASP A 86 -6.30 33.47 16.68
N GLY A 87 -6.99 33.12 15.58
CA GLY A 87 -8.09 33.95 15.09
C GLY A 87 -9.18 34.04 16.16
N VAL A 88 -9.80 32.90 16.46
CA VAL A 88 -10.74 32.72 17.58
C VAL A 88 -10.19 31.67 18.54
N SER A 89 -10.11 31.99 19.83
CA SER A 89 -9.68 31.06 20.87
C SER A 89 -10.80 30.79 21.86
N VAL A 90 -11.12 29.53 22.10
CA VAL A 90 -12.15 29.06 23.04
C VAL A 90 -11.46 28.28 24.15
N GLY A 91 -11.24 28.95 25.29
CA GLY A 91 -10.67 28.35 26.49
C GLY A 91 -11.72 27.92 27.53
N GLY A 92 -12.90 28.52 27.50
CA GLY A 92 -14.04 28.16 28.35
C GLY A 92 -15.06 27.26 27.67
N THR A 93 -16.32 27.34 28.09
CA THR A 93 -17.45 26.63 27.46
C THR A 93 -18.24 27.58 26.56
N LEU A 94 -18.26 27.26 25.26
CA LEU A 94 -18.98 27.99 24.22
C LEU A 94 -20.11 27.12 23.64
N ASN A 95 -21.32 27.68 23.60
CA ASN A 95 -22.47 27.06 22.93
C ASN A 95 -22.90 27.93 21.75
N ILE A 96 -23.10 27.32 20.59
CA ILE A 96 -23.52 28.02 19.37
C ILE A 96 -24.76 27.34 18.80
N THR A 97 -25.78 28.12 18.47
CA THR A 97 -26.99 27.63 17.81
C THR A 97 -27.38 28.58 16.70
N ASN A 98 -27.35 28.13 15.45
CA ASN A 98 -27.57 28.98 14.28
C ASN A 98 -26.60 30.18 14.29
N GLY A 99 -25.30 29.92 14.13
CA GLY A 99 -24.25 30.95 14.18
C GLY A 99 -23.05 30.61 13.31
N THR A 100 -22.11 31.55 13.25
CA THR A 100 -20.87 31.42 12.47
C THR A 100 -19.66 31.82 13.30
N VAL A 101 -18.58 31.06 13.19
CA VAL A 101 -17.28 31.40 13.79
C VAL A 101 -16.23 31.37 12.70
N ASN A 102 -15.58 32.50 12.48
CA ASN A 102 -14.52 32.68 11.49
C ASN A 102 -13.25 33.11 12.19
N GLY A 103 -12.20 32.32 12.05
CA GLY A 103 -10.90 32.59 12.63
C GLY A 103 -9.81 32.62 11.58
N ASN A 104 -9.02 33.68 11.53
CA ASN A 104 -7.93 33.85 10.57
C ASN A 104 -6.62 34.14 11.32
N THR A 105 -5.55 33.49 10.90
CA THR A 105 -4.21 33.71 11.44
C THR A 105 -3.10 33.46 10.44
N THR A 106 -1.90 33.95 10.74
CA THR A 106 -0.69 33.54 10.01
C THR A 106 -0.05 32.32 10.65
N THR A 107 0.21 32.30 11.96
CA THR A 107 0.98 31.21 12.60
C THR A 107 0.29 30.49 13.75
N GLY A 108 -0.82 31.00 14.28
CA GLY A 108 -1.61 30.34 15.33
C GLY A 108 -2.63 29.35 14.76
N SER A 109 -3.69 29.05 15.50
CA SER A 109 -4.86 28.38 14.88
C SER A 109 -5.89 29.39 14.40
N GLY A 110 -6.48 29.16 13.23
CA GLY A 110 -7.62 29.97 12.78
C GLY A 110 -8.68 29.95 13.87
N VAL A 111 -9.12 28.75 14.25
CA VAL A 111 -9.94 28.51 15.45
C VAL A 111 -9.20 27.54 16.37
N ASN A 112 -9.00 27.92 17.63
CA ASN A 112 -8.47 27.05 18.69
C ASN A 112 -9.56 26.76 19.73
N VAL A 113 -9.86 25.49 19.96
CA VAL A 113 -10.78 25.02 21.00
C VAL A 113 -10.00 24.20 22.01
N SER A 114 -9.60 24.83 23.11
CA SER A 114 -8.97 24.16 24.26
C SER A 114 -9.96 23.84 25.38
N GLY A 115 -11.11 24.53 25.42
CA GLY A 115 -12.25 24.24 26.28
C GLY A 115 -13.32 23.36 25.62
N ASN A 116 -14.59 23.58 25.97
CA ASN A 116 -15.71 22.81 25.39
C ASN A 116 -16.46 23.64 24.36
N LEU A 117 -16.74 23.07 23.19
CA LEU A 117 -17.54 23.68 22.15
C LEU A 117 -18.73 22.79 21.80
N THR A 118 -19.94 23.31 22.02
CA THR A 118 -21.20 22.68 21.58
C THR A 118 -21.80 23.50 20.45
N MET A 119 -22.12 22.87 19.32
CA MET A 119 -22.66 23.58 18.15
C MET A 119 -23.89 22.90 17.57
N THR A 120 -24.85 23.70 17.09
CA THR A 120 -26.01 23.21 16.34
C THR A 120 -26.33 24.17 15.21
N ASP A 121 -26.53 23.64 13.99
CA ASP A 121 -26.81 24.44 12.80
C ASP A 121 -25.77 25.56 12.61
N THR A 122 -24.48 25.22 12.67
CA THR A 122 -23.38 26.20 12.82
C THR A 122 -22.30 25.98 11.78
N THR A 123 -21.69 27.07 11.34
CA THR A 123 -20.48 27.06 10.50
C THR A 123 -19.26 27.49 11.32
N LEU A 124 -18.19 26.69 11.24
CA LEU A 124 -16.90 26.96 11.85
C LEU A 124 -15.84 27.00 10.75
N THR A 125 -15.21 28.15 10.54
CA THR A 125 -14.15 28.31 9.53
C THR A 125 -12.89 28.81 10.19
N GLY A 126 -11.79 28.08 9.99
CA GLY A 126 -10.48 28.44 10.51
C GLY A 126 -9.43 28.45 9.42
N ASN A 127 -8.73 29.56 9.24
CA ASN A 127 -7.71 29.74 8.21
C ASN A 127 -6.36 30.09 8.85
N ALA A 128 -5.33 29.30 8.56
CA ALA A 128 -3.94 29.58 8.91
C ALA A 128 -3.10 29.72 7.62
N SER A 129 -2.64 30.93 7.30
CA SER A 129 -1.85 31.19 6.09
C SER A 129 -0.39 30.76 6.19
N GLY A 130 0.07 30.31 7.35
CA GLY A 130 1.41 29.76 7.56
C GLY A 130 1.39 28.33 8.09
N ASN A 131 2.21 28.05 9.10
CA ASN A 131 2.41 26.69 9.66
C ASN A 131 1.38 26.28 10.72
N GLY A 132 0.39 27.14 11.00
CA GLY A 132 -0.63 26.90 12.02
C GLY A 132 -1.73 25.94 11.59
N SER A 133 -2.66 25.64 12.50
CA SER A 133 -3.83 24.84 12.17
C SER A 133 -4.98 25.70 11.64
N GLY A 134 -5.77 25.21 10.69
CA GLY A 134 -7.03 25.86 10.34
C GLY A 134 -7.96 25.85 11.55
N ILE A 135 -8.34 24.65 11.99
CA ILE A 135 -9.11 24.41 13.22
C ILE A 135 -8.33 23.43 14.11
N TYR A 136 -8.12 23.78 15.37
CA TYR A 136 -7.53 22.90 16.37
C TYR A 136 -8.53 22.66 17.51
N VAL A 137 -8.85 21.40 17.78
CA VAL A 137 -9.75 20.96 18.85
C VAL A 137 -8.97 20.12 19.85
N GLY A 138 -8.39 20.77 20.86
CA GLY A 138 -7.72 20.09 21.97
C GLY A 138 -8.67 19.73 23.12
N GLY A 139 -9.78 20.44 23.26
CA GLY A 139 -10.87 20.09 24.18
C GLY A 139 -11.98 19.30 23.49
N ASN A 140 -13.21 19.37 23.99
CA ASN A 140 -14.31 18.56 23.45
C ASN A 140 -15.12 19.33 22.41
N LEU A 141 -15.42 18.69 21.29
CA LEU A 141 -16.34 19.19 20.28
C LEU A 141 -17.57 18.28 20.20
N SER A 142 -18.76 18.84 20.42
CA SER A 142 -20.01 18.10 20.27
C SER A 142 -21.05 18.90 19.50
N GLY A 143 -21.94 18.20 18.79
CA GLY A 143 -23.07 18.86 18.15
C GLY A 143 -23.61 18.18 16.91
N SER A 144 -24.53 18.89 16.26
CA SER A 144 -25.23 18.39 15.07
C SER A 144 -25.43 19.44 14.00
N ASN A 145 -25.46 19.01 12.73
CA ASN A 145 -25.64 19.90 11.57
C ASN A 145 -24.56 21.00 11.54
N ILE A 146 -23.30 20.58 11.57
CA ILE A 146 -22.14 21.47 11.59
C ILE A 146 -21.42 21.41 10.25
N THR A 147 -20.97 22.55 9.76
CA THR A 147 -19.93 22.62 8.73
C THR A 147 -18.67 23.20 9.35
N ALA A 148 -17.62 22.40 9.49
CA ALA A 148 -16.34 22.80 10.03
C ALA A 148 -15.26 22.70 8.94
N GLU A 149 -14.70 23.84 8.56
CA GLU A 149 -13.72 23.98 7.47
C GLU A 149 -12.43 24.59 7.98
N GLY A 150 -11.38 23.78 8.05
CA GLY A 150 -10.06 24.18 8.47
C GLY A 150 -9.08 24.21 7.29
N ASN A 151 -8.49 25.36 7.01
CA ASN A 151 -7.53 25.55 5.92
C ASN A 151 -6.18 25.96 6.49
N ALA A 152 -5.12 25.26 6.10
CA ALA A 152 -3.74 25.58 6.44
C ALA A 152 -2.86 25.63 5.18
N GLN A 153 -1.79 26.42 5.16
CA GLN A 153 -0.85 26.33 4.03
C GLN A 153 0.09 25.12 4.20
N SER A 154 0.74 25.01 5.36
CA SER A 154 1.74 23.97 5.66
C SER A 154 1.49 23.23 6.97
N GLY A 155 0.58 23.73 7.80
CA GLY A 155 0.10 23.05 9.01
C GLY A 155 -1.06 22.10 8.74
N THR A 156 -1.85 21.84 9.80
CA THR A 156 -2.99 20.92 9.73
C THR A 156 -4.28 21.67 9.40
N GLY A 157 -5.06 21.21 8.42
CA GLY A 157 -6.37 21.79 8.14
C GLY A 157 -7.27 21.73 9.38
N VAL A 158 -7.55 20.52 9.87
CA VAL A 158 -8.31 20.27 11.10
C VAL A 158 -7.59 19.26 12.00
N THR A 159 -7.40 19.59 13.26
CA THR A 159 -6.96 18.63 14.30
C THR A 159 -8.09 18.36 15.29
N VAL A 160 -8.38 17.08 15.51
CA VAL A 160 -9.27 16.57 16.57
C VAL A 160 -8.41 15.84 17.59
N GLY A 161 -7.95 16.56 18.59
CA GLY A 161 -7.09 16.06 19.67
C GLY A 161 -7.84 15.68 20.95
N GLY A 162 -9.00 16.29 21.22
CA GLY A 162 -9.87 15.91 22.35
C GLY A 162 -11.05 15.01 21.94
N ASP A 163 -11.86 14.63 22.92
CA ASP A 163 -13.00 13.74 22.71
C ASP A 163 -14.14 14.47 21.98
N SER A 164 -14.46 14.00 20.78
CA SER A 164 -15.41 14.66 19.90
C SER A 164 -16.53 13.72 19.46
N THR A 165 -17.77 14.19 19.52
CA THR A 165 -18.97 13.43 19.10
C THR A 165 -19.79 14.27 18.13
N LEU A 166 -19.83 13.84 16.87
CA LEU A 166 -20.40 14.61 15.76
C LEU A 166 -21.54 13.84 15.08
N THR A 167 -22.67 14.53 14.83
CA THR A 167 -23.84 13.95 14.16
C THR A 167 -24.27 14.82 12.98
N ASN A 168 -24.40 14.26 11.77
CA ASN A 168 -24.69 15.03 10.56
C ASN A 168 -23.73 16.22 10.37
N VAL A 169 -22.42 15.98 10.52
CA VAL A 169 -21.39 17.03 10.42
C VAL A 169 -20.56 16.87 9.15
N THR A 170 -20.21 17.97 8.51
CA THR A 170 -19.13 18.02 7.52
C THR A 170 -17.88 18.57 8.21
N LEU A 171 -16.86 17.74 8.40
CA LEU A 171 -15.56 18.12 8.93
C LEU A 171 -14.53 18.04 7.81
N SER A 172 -14.12 19.19 7.29
CA SER A 172 -13.21 19.31 6.15
C SER A 172 -11.93 20.04 6.52
N GLY A 173 -10.79 19.38 6.31
CA GLY A 173 -9.48 19.97 6.51
C GLY A 173 -8.67 20.00 5.22
N THR A 174 -8.18 21.17 4.83
CA THR A 174 -7.34 21.33 3.64
C THR A 174 -5.96 21.87 3.98
N THR A 175 -4.95 21.40 3.26
CA THR A 175 -3.57 21.84 3.41
C THR A 175 -2.83 21.87 2.07
N GLY A 176 -1.76 22.66 2.00
CA GLY A 176 -0.77 22.58 0.93
C GLY A 176 0.13 21.37 1.09
N SER A 177 0.95 21.37 2.15
CA SER A 177 1.99 20.36 2.39
C SER A 177 1.94 19.68 3.77
N GLY A 178 0.98 20.02 4.63
CA GLY A 178 0.83 19.44 5.97
C GLY A 178 -0.14 18.26 5.99
N THR A 179 -0.97 18.19 7.04
CA THR A 179 -2.06 17.20 7.15
C THR A 179 -3.43 17.83 6.90
N GLY A 180 -4.30 17.23 6.10
CA GLY A 180 -5.67 17.73 5.91
C GLY A 180 -6.47 17.63 7.20
N VAL A 181 -6.73 16.40 7.67
CA VAL A 181 -7.38 16.11 8.96
C VAL A 181 -6.50 15.21 9.82
N ASP A 182 -6.27 15.57 11.08
CA ASP A 182 -5.60 14.72 12.07
C ASP A 182 -6.55 14.36 13.22
N VAL A 183 -6.83 13.06 13.38
CA VAL A 183 -7.57 12.50 14.51
C VAL A 183 -6.56 11.90 15.49
N SER A 184 -6.14 12.71 16.44
CA SER A 184 -5.21 12.32 17.52
C SER A 184 -5.92 11.98 18.84
N GLY A 185 -7.16 12.44 19.02
CA GLY A 185 -8.05 12.08 20.12
C GLY A 185 -9.09 11.02 19.76
N ASN A 186 -10.19 10.97 20.52
CA ASN A 186 -11.34 10.12 20.20
C ASN A 186 -12.34 10.88 19.32
N LEU A 187 -12.60 10.40 18.12
CA LEU A 187 -13.64 10.94 17.24
C LEU A 187 -14.74 9.91 17.02
N THR A 188 -15.94 10.23 17.48
CA THR A 188 -17.16 9.44 17.20
C THR A 188 -18.07 10.21 16.27
N THR A 189 -18.46 9.57 15.17
CA THR A 189 -19.31 10.16 14.14
C THR A 189 -20.58 9.35 13.95
N SER A 190 -21.69 10.01 13.66
CA SER A 190 -22.97 9.34 13.37
C SER A 190 -23.82 10.13 12.35
N GLY A 191 -24.90 9.50 11.88
CA GLY A 191 -25.77 10.08 10.84
C GLY A 191 -25.01 10.27 9.52
N SER A 192 -25.27 11.37 8.83
CA SER A 192 -24.64 11.70 7.55
C SER A 192 -23.27 12.39 7.71
N THR A 193 -22.53 12.09 8.78
CA THR A 193 -21.24 12.77 9.05
C THR A 193 -20.18 12.39 8.02
N THR A 194 -19.47 13.39 7.51
CA THR A 194 -18.33 13.24 6.60
C THR A 194 -17.10 13.86 7.22
N VAL A 195 -15.99 13.12 7.21
CA VAL A 195 -14.67 13.63 7.61
C VAL A 195 -13.75 13.55 6.40
N THR A 196 -13.28 14.69 5.92
CA THR A 196 -12.50 14.79 4.68
C THR A 196 -11.24 15.59 4.90
N GLY A 197 -10.09 14.98 4.61
CA GLY A 197 -8.79 15.65 4.66
C GLY A 197 -8.14 15.70 3.29
N ASN A 198 -7.68 16.88 2.86
CA ASN A 198 -7.11 17.06 1.53
C ASN A 198 -5.76 17.79 1.59
N ALA A 199 -4.70 17.13 1.12
CA ALA A 199 -3.39 17.74 0.89
C ALA A 199 -3.19 18.00 -0.61
N SER A 200 -3.23 19.28 -1.00
CA SER A 200 -3.12 19.67 -2.41
C SER A 200 -1.73 19.44 -3.03
N GLY A 201 -0.69 19.27 -2.21
CA GLY A 201 0.67 18.91 -2.60
C GLY A 201 1.10 17.53 -2.10
N SER A 202 2.32 17.47 -1.53
CA SER A 202 2.95 16.23 -1.03
C SER A 202 2.62 15.92 0.43
N GLY A 203 1.61 16.58 1.00
CA GLY A 203 1.19 16.37 2.39
C GLY A 203 0.40 15.08 2.59
N THR A 204 -0.15 14.93 3.79
CA THR A 204 -1.04 13.81 4.13
C THR A 204 -2.50 14.25 4.10
N GLY A 205 -3.38 13.53 3.40
CA GLY A 205 -4.80 13.85 3.39
C GLY A 205 -5.41 13.73 4.78
N GLY A 206 -5.29 12.57 5.42
CA GLY A 206 -5.79 12.30 6.75
C GLY A 206 -4.84 11.51 7.65
N THR A 207 -4.98 11.63 8.96
CA THR A 207 -4.24 10.82 9.94
C THR A 207 -5.17 10.34 11.04
N VAL A 208 -5.02 9.06 11.42
CA VAL A 208 -5.66 8.47 12.61
C VAL A 208 -4.56 7.97 13.54
N SER A 209 -4.25 8.74 14.58
CA SER A 209 -3.32 8.35 15.64
C SER A 209 -4.03 8.04 16.97
N GLY A 210 -5.27 8.53 17.13
CA GLY A 210 -6.15 8.22 18.25
C GLY A 210 -7.17 7.14 17.90
N ASN A 211 -8.43 7.33 18.29
CA ASN A 211 -9.51 6.38 17.99
C ASN A 211 -10.55 7.02 17.06
N LEU A 212 -10.83 6.37 15.93
CA LEU A 212 -11.86 6.76 14.99
C LEU A 212 -13.05 5.78 15.04
N ASN A 213 -14.19 6.23 15.56
CA ASN A 213 -15.50 5.56 15.43
C ASN A 213 -16.29 6.24 14.31
N GLY A 214 -15.96 5.92 13.07
CA GLY A 214 -16.47 6.67 11.92
C GLY A 214 -15.73 6.44 10.62
N ASN A 215 -16.02 7.31 9.66
CA ASN A 215 -15.38 7.28 8.35
C ASN A 215 -14.47 8.49 8.15
N LEU A 216 -13.31 8.26 7.53
CA LEU A 216 -12.36 9.29 7.12
C LEU A 216 -11.97 9.09 5.65
N ASN A 217 -12.08 10.15 4.85
CA ASN A 217 -11.56 10.17 3.49
C ASN A 217 -10.38 11.15 3.44
N GLY A 218 -9.18 10.65 3.18
CA GLY A 218 -7.99 11.48 3.00
C GLY A 218 -7.50 11.41 1.55
N SER A 219 -7.24 12.56 0.94
CA SER A 219 -6.66 12.65 -0.40
C SER A 219 -5.36 13.46 -0.41
N SER A 220 -4.41 13.07 -1.25
CA SER A 220 -3.22 13.85 -1.54
C SER A 220 -2.90 13.87 -3.03
N SER A 221 -2.14 14.87 -3.50
CA SER A 221 -1.68 14.87 -4.89
C SER A 221 -0.52 13.89 -5.10
N SER A 222 0.56 14.04 -4.33
CA SER A 222 1.76 13.20 -4.46
C SER A 222 2.28 12.66 -3.11
N GLY A 223 1.58 12.94 -2.02
CA GLY A 223 1.90 12.46 -0.69
C GLY A 223 1.11 11.22 -0.32
N THR A 224 0.69 11.15 0.94
CA THR A 224 -0.09 10.03 1.47
C THR A 224 -1.56 10.41 1.58
N GLY A 225 -2.48 9.57 1.08
CA GLY A 225 -3.91 9.80 1.27
C GLY A 225 -4.30 9.76 2.75
N VAL A 226 -4.07 8.63 3.43
CA VAL A 226 -4.24 8.51 4.89
C VAL A 226 -3.12 7.74 5.56
N VAL A 227 -2.75 8.13 6.78
CA VAL A 227 -1.91 7.35 7.71
C VAL A 227 -2.73 6.86 8.90
N VAL A 228 -2.61 5.58 9.25
CA VAL A 228 -3.29 4.96 10.40
C VAL A 228 -2.25 4.35 11.33
N ASN A 229 -2.14 4.90 12.53
CA ASN A 229 -1.31 4.40 13.64
C ASN A 229 -2.14 4.15 14.92
N GLY A 230 -3.44 4.45 14.90
CA GLY A 230 -4.37 4.26 16.01
C GLY A 230 -5.46 3.23 15.71
N THR A 231 -6.60 3.35 16.39
CA THR A 231 -7.73 2.42 16.26
C THR A 231 -8.76 2.90 15.24
N VAL A 232 -9.19 1.99 14.36
CA VAL A 232 -10.26 2.24 13.38
C VAL A 232 -11.47 1.34 13.66
N ASN A 233 -12.59 1.99 13.97
CA ASN A 233 -13.94 1.44 14.10
C ASN A 233 -14.84 2.07 13.01
N GLY A 234 -14.60 1.71 11.75
CA GLY A 234 -15.31 2.26 10.59
C GLY A 234 -14.48 2.13 9.31
N THR A 235 -14.64 3.08 8.37
CA THR A 235 -13.98 3.02 7.05
C THR A 235 -13.03 4.20 6.83
N VAL A 236 -11.77 3.90 6.59
CA VAL A 236 -10.74 4.87 6.20
C VAL A 236 -10.43 4.68 4.72
N ASN A 237 -10.57 5.73 3.92
CA ASN A 237 -10.19 5.72 2.51
C ASN A 237 -9.07 6.74 2.30
N GLY A 238 -7.92 6.28 1.85
CA GLY A 238 -6.78 7.09 1.46
C GLY A 238 -6.59 7.06 -0.05
N SER A 239 -6.51 8.22 -0.69
CA SER A 239 -6.20 8.34 -2.11
C SER A 239 -4.98 9.23 -2.36
N SER A 240 -4.15 8.84 -3.32
CA SER A 240 -3.04 9.66 -3.82
C SER A 240 -2.94 9.55 -5.33
N SER A 241 -2.65 10.64 -6.05
CA SER A 241 -2.49 10.54 -7.51
C SER A 241 -1.19 9.81 -7.87
N SER A 242 -0.09 10.09 -7.17
CA SER A 242 1.22 9.49 -7.47
C SER A 242 2.02 9.01 -6.25
N GLY A 243 1.54 9.24 -5.03
CA GLY A 243 2.16 8.74 -3.80
C GLY A 243 1.46 7.50 -3.26
N THR A 244 1.33 7.40 -1.94
CA THR A 244 0.72 6.25 -1.27
C THR A 244 -0.75 6.53 -0.97
N GLY A 245 -1.66 5.61 -1.30
CA GLY A 245 -3.07 5.74 -0.95
C GLY A 245 -3.27 5.73 0.57
N ALA A 246 -2.89 4.63 1.23
CA ALA A 246 -2.95 4.49 2.68
C ALA A 246 -1.67 3.90 3.27
N VAL A 247 -1.28 4.34 4.47
CA VAL A 247 -0.24 3.70 5.29
C VAL A 247 -0.90 3.18 6.57
N VAL A 248 -0.75 1.89 6.85
CA VAL A 248 -1.15 1.24 8.11
C VAL A 248 0.12 0.91 8.87
N GLY A 249 0.46 1.77 9.82
CA GLY A 249 1.74 1.74 10.54
C GLY A 249 1.71 0.94 11.83
N ASP A 250 2.84 0.96 12.52
CA ASP A 250 3.06 0.24 13.78
C ASP A 250 2.07 0.68 14.86
N GLY A 251 1.42 -0.30 15.51
CA GLY A 251 0.42 -0.07 16.54
C GLY A 251 -1.00 0.13 16.03
N ALA A 252 -1.22 0.14 14.71
CA ALA A 252 -2.57 0.25 14.16
C ALA A 252 -3.46 -0.95 14.55
N GLU A 253 -4.70 -0.64 14.95
CA GLU A 253 -5.74 -1.62 15.26
C GLU A 253 -6.96 -1.39 14.37
N ILE A 254 -7.19 -2.30 13.42
CA ILE A 254 -8.36 -2.29 12.54
C ILE A 254 -9.37 -3.27 13.11
N THR A 255 -10.49 -2.78 13.63
CA THR A 255 -11.44 -3.65 14.35
C THR A 255 -12.34 -4.46 13.42
N THR A 256 -13.14 -5.35 14.00
CA THR A 256 -14.03 -6.22 13.25
C THR A 256 -15.02 -5.44 12.39
N GLY A 257 -15.02 -5.72 11.08
CA GLY A 257 -15.89 -5.05 10.11
C GLY A 257 -15.38 -3.67 9.65
N SER A 258 -14.26 -3.20 10.20
CA SER A 258 -13.59 -1.97 9.79
C SER A 258 -12.76 -2.18 8.52
N GLN A 259 -12.51 -1.10 7.80
CA GLN A 259 -11.82 -1.12 6.52
C GLN A 259 -10.79 0.02 6.44
N VAL A 260 -9.62 -0.29 5.89
CA VAL A 260 -8.65 0.72 5.43
C VAL A 260 -8.39 0.46 3.95
N ASN A 261 -8.72 1.43 3.10
CA ASN A 261 -8.62 1.32 1.65
C ASN A 261 -7.64 2.38 1.13
N GLY A 262 -6.54 1.96 0.53
CA GLY A 262 -5.59 2.83 -0.14
C GLY A 262 -5.71 2.71 -1.66
N GLN A 263 -5.89 3.83 -2.35
CA GLN A 263 -5.85 3.92 -3.82
C GLN A 263 -4.70 4.83 -4.25
N SER A 264 -3.90 4.37 -5.22
CA SER A 264 -2.92 5.22 -5.89
C SER A 264 -3.07 5.19 -7.40
N GLY A 265 -2.81 6.32 -8.08
CA GLY A 265 -2.80 6.34 -9.54
C GLY A 265 -1.53 5.71 -10.12
N SER A 266 -0.36 6.05 -9.57
CA SER A 266 0.94 5.54 -10.06
C SER A 266 1.93 5.10 -8.97
N GLY A 267 1.55 5.20 -7.69
CA GLY A 267 2.36 4.75 -6.57
C GLY A 267 1.78 3.48 -5.93
N THR A 268 1.96 3.33 -4.63
CA THR A 268 1.47 2.18 -3.87
C THR A 268 0.06 2.43 -3.35
N GLY A 269 -0.85 1.47 -3.54
CA GLY A 269 -2.20 1.57 -3.00
C GLY A 269 -2.19 1.66 -1.47
N SER A 270 -1.71 0.62 -0.81
CA SER A 270 -1.54 0.59 0.65
C SER A 270 -0.15 0.10 1.06
N VAL A 271 0.42 0.70 2.09
CA VAL A 271 1.64 0.22 2.75
C VAL A 271 1.28 -0.27 4.15
N ILE A 272 1.79 -1.42 4.54
CA ILE A 272 1.63 -1.99 5.89
C ILE A 272 3.02 -2.16 6.51
N GLU A 273 3.24 -1.51 7.65
CA GLU A 273 4.54 -1.53 8.35
C GLU A 273 4.39 -1.77 9.85
N GLY A 274 5.39 -2.41 10.46
CA GLY A 274 5.41 -2.64 11.90
C GLY A 274 4.45 -3.74 12.35
N ASN A 275 3.87 -3.60 13.55
CA ASN A 275 2.94 -4.56 14.13
C ASN A 275 1.51 -4.06 14.00
N VAL A 276 0.70 -4.77 13.21
CA VAL A 276 -0.69 -4.42 12.92
C VAL A 276 -1.64 -5.51 13.39
N VAL A 277 -2.67 -5.12 14.13
CA VAL A 277 -3.81 -5.98 14.45
C VAL A 277 -4.93 -5.67 13.47
N ASN A 278 -5.26 -6.63 12.62
CA ASN A 278 -6.28 -6.49 11.59
C ASN A 278 -7.41 -7.48 11.85
N ASN A 279 -8.48 -7.05 12.51
CA ASN A 279 -9.71 -7.83 12.61
C ASN A 279 -10.72 -7.50 11.49
N GLY A 280 -10.35 -6.60 10.58
CA GLY A 280 -11.15 -6.15 9.45
C GLY A 280 -10.49 -6.45 8.11
N THR A 281 -10.50 -5.44 7.22
CA THR A 281 -9.90 -5.54 5.88
C THR A 281 -8.98 -4.37 5.61
N ILE A 282 -7.79 -4.66 5.09
CA ILE A 282 -6.90 -3.67 4.49
C ILE A 282 -6.86 -3.93 2.99
N THR A 283 -7.22 -2.93 2.20
CA THR A 283 -7.17 -3.00 0.74
C THR A 283 -6.17 -1.98 0.21
N GLY A 284 -5.36 -2.37 -0.77
CA GLY A 284 -4.54 -1.46 -1.54
C GLY A 284 -4.77 -1.67 -3.03
N SER A 285 -4.91 -0.60 -3.79
CA SER A 285 -5.15 -0.67 -5.22
C SER A 285 -4.36 0.39 -5.98
N THR A 286 -3.81 0.02 -7.13
CA THR A 286 -3.06 0.93 -8.00
C THR A 286 -3.40 0.71 -9.46
N ASP A 287 -3.67 1.80 -10.16
CA ASP A 287 -3.97 1.79 -11.60
C ASP A 287 -2.68 1.76 -12.46
N GLY A 288 -1.51 1.88 -11.82
CA GLY A 288 -0.21 1.95 -12.45
C GLY A 288 0.62 0.68 -12.33
N THR A 289 1.94 0.86 -12.39
CA THR A 289 2.95 -0.21 -12.23
C THR A 289 3.40 -0.41 -10.78
N GLY A 290 2.83 0.34 -9.83
CA GLY A 290 3.18 0.21 -8.41
C GLY A 290 2.58 -1.03 -7.78
N ASP A 291 2.74 -1.14 -6.47
CA ASP A 291 2.15 -2.24 -5.70
C ASP A 291 0.71 -1.90 -5.28
N GLY A 292 -0.20 -2.87 -5.35
CA GLY A 292 -1.50 -2.74 -4.71
C GLY A 292 -1.30 -2.60 -3.20
N VAL A 293 -0.63 -3.58 -2.58
CA VAL A 293 -0.15 -3.53 -1.20
C VAL A 293 1.35 -3.77 -1.14
N SER A 294 2.10 -2.95 -0.42
CA SER A 294 3.46 -3.26 0.04
C SER A 294 3.43 -3.62 1.52
N LEU A 295 3.96 -4.78 1.89
CA LEU A 295 3.89 -5.34 3.24
C LEU A 295 5.30 -5.59 3.79
N ASN A 296 5.59 -4.97 4.93
CA ASN A 296 6.87 -5.09 5.64
C ASN A 296 6.63 -5.06 7.15
N GLY A 297 6.28 -6.21 7.73
CA GLY A 297 6.02 -6.30 9.17
C GLY A 297 5.16 -7.49 9.58
N THR A 298 4.55 -7.35 10.76
CA THR A 298 3.68 -8.37 11.35
C THR A 298 2.23 -7.97 11.21
N VAL A 299 1.40 -8.86 10.66
CA VAL A 299 -0.05 -8.69 10.60
C VAL A 299 -0.72 -9.87 11.30
N THR A 300 -1.62 -9.57 12.23
CA THR A 300 -2.44 -10.57 12.91
C THR A 300 -3.91 -10.39 12.57
N GLY A 301 -4.51 -11.43 11.99
CA GLY A 301 -5.93 -11.49 11.66
C GLY A 301 -6.31 -10.90 10.30
N GLY A 302 -7.59 -11.09 9.97
CA GLY A 302 -8.30 -10.32 8.96
C GLY A 302 -7.84 -10.61 7.52
N THR A 303 -8.24 -9.71 6.63
CA THR A 303 -7.93 -9.81 5.20
C THR A 303 -7.02 -8.66 4.77
N VAL A 304 -6.03 -8.96 3.95
CA VAL A 304 -5.20 -7.99 3.25
C VAL A 304 -5.34 -8.26 1.76
N THR A 305 -5.82 -7.28 0.99
CA THR A 305 -6.04 -7.43 -0.46
C THR A 305 -5.30 -6.36 -1.24
N GLY A 306 -4.46 -6.76 -2.17
CA GLY A 306 -3.74 -5.88 -3.06
C GLY A 306 -4.11 -6.09 -4.52
N ASN A 307 -4.46 -5.02 -5.22
CA ASN A 307 -4.81 -5.05 -6.64
C ASN A 307 -3.88 -4.12 -7.43
N ALA A 308 -3.31 -4.60 -8.53
CA ALA A 308 -2.52 -3.79 -9.45
C ALA A 308 -2.92 -4.09 -10.90
N SER A 309 -2.86 -3.11 -11.80
CA SER A 309 -3.07 -3.39 -13.23
C SER A 309 -1.85 -4.07 -13.86
N ALA A 310 -0.66 -3.49 -13.67
CA ALA A 310 0.58 -3.98 -14.27
C ALA A 310 1.70 -4.27 -13.26
N GLY A 311 1.58 -3.77 -12.03
CA GLY A 311 2.54 -4.06 -10.95
C GLY A 311 2.17 -5.30 -10.14
N THR A 312 2.66 -5.34 -8.90
CA THR A 312 2.40 -6.46 -8.00
C THR A 312 1.12 -6.22 -7.21
N GLY A 313 0.22 -7.21 -7.16
CA GLY A 313 -0.96 -7.13 -6.32
C GLY A 313 -0.58 -6.92 -4.85
N VAL A 314 0.17 -7.86 -4.27
CA VAL A 314 0.80 -7.72 -2.95
C VAL A 314 2.30 -8.01 -3.04
N ASN A 315 3.13 -7.07 -2.62
CA ASN A 315 4.57 -7.22 -2.49
C ASN A 315 4.96 -7.37 -1.01
N VAL A 316 5.42 -8.55 -0.60
CA VAL A 316 6.04 -8.78 0.70
C VAL A 316 7.50 -8.36 0.58
N SER A 317 7.74 -7.07 0.80
CA SER A 317 9.00 -6.39 0.45
C SER A 317 10.11 -6.57 1.47
N GLY A 318 9.74 -6.88 2.73
CA GLY A 318 10.65 -7.17 3.82
C GLY A 318 10.22 -8.40 4.62
N ASP A 319 11.04 -8.78 5.61
CA ASP A 319 10.75 -9.92 6.47
C ASP A 319 9.43 -9.71 7.21
N SER A 320 8.50 -10.64 7.00
CA SER A 320 7.11 -10.46 7.42
C SER A 320 6.55 -11.70 8.12
N THR A 321 5.68 -11.46 9.09
CA THR A 321 4.97 -12.51 9.84
C THR A 321 3.47 -12.33 9.71
N LEU A 322 2.78 -13.37 9.26
CA LEU A 322 1.34 -13.37 9.06
C LEU A 322 0.69 -14.44 9.94
N ASN A 323 -0.20 -14.03 10.84
CA ASN A 323 -0.90 -14.93 11.76
C ASN A 323 -2.42 -14.83 11.58
N ASN A 324 -3.05 -15.91 11.11
CA ASN A 324 -4.48 -15.95 10.77
C ASN A 324 -4.88 -14.86 9.75
N VAL A 325 -4.02 -14.57 8.76
CA VAL A 325 -4.27 -13.57 7.73
C VAL A 325 -4.70 -14.24 6.44
N THR A 326 -5.74 -13.72 5.77
CA THR A 326 -6.01 -14.04 4.37
C THR A 326 -5.37 -12.97 3.50
N LEU A 327 -4.25 -13.29 2.84
CA LEU A 327 -3.51 -12.39 1.96
C LEU A 327 -3.88 -12.67 0.50
N ASN A 328 -4.47 -11.69 -0.19
CA ASN A 328 -4.91 -11.82 -1.57
C ASN A 328 -4.22 -10.77 -2.45
N GLY A 329 -3.44 -11.21 -3.42
CA GLY A 329 -2.85 -10.35 -4.44
C GLY A 329 -3.43 -10.62 -5.81
N LYS A 330 -3.83 -9.58 -6.52
CA LYS A 330 -4.37 -9.66 -7.87
C LYS A 330 -3.66 -8.71 -8.82
N THR A 331 -3.36 -9.20 -10.01
CA THR A 331 -2.79 -8.41 -11.10
C THR A 331 -3.42 -8.79 -12.45
N GLU A 332 -3.33 -7.92 -13.46
CA GLU A 332 -3.64 -8.31 -14.83
C GLU A 332 -2.40 -8.83 -15.56
N SER A 333 -1.26 -8.14 -15.44
CA SER A 333 -0.05 -8.44 -16.23
C SER A 333 1.27 -8.52 -15.45
N GLY A 334 1.26 -8.18 -14.15
CA GLY A 334 2.43 -8.27 -13.26
C GLY A 334 2.44 -9.56 -12.43
N THR A 335 2.76 -9.46 -11.14
CA THR A 335 2.75 -10.60 -10.20
C THR A 335 1.57 -10.46 -9.23
N GLY A 336 0.78 -11.51 -9.02
CA GLY A 336 -0.33 -11.46 -8.06
C GLY A 336 0.18 -11.20 -6.64
N VAL A 337 1.03 -12.08 -6.14
CA VAL A 337 1.78 -11.90 -4.88
C VAL A 337 3.27 -12.12 -5.16
N ASP A 338 4.12 -11.19 -4.74
CA ASP A 338 5.59 -11.34 -4.78
C ASP A 338 6.12 -11.43 -3.34
N ILE A 339 6.87 -12.49 -3.03
CA ILE A 339 7.51 -12.68 -1.74
C ILE A 339 9.01 -12.47 -1.92
N ASN A 340 9.43 -11.22 -1.76
CA ASN A 340 10.82 -10.80 -1.89
C ASN A 340 11.58 -10.87 -0.55
N GLY A 341 10.91 -10.54 0.57
CA GLY A 341 11.41 -10.78 1.93
C GLY A 341 11.07 -12.18 2.45
N ASN A 342 11.60 -12.58 3.61
CA ASN A 342 11.21 -13.86 4.22
C ASN A 342 9.78 -13.80 4.75
N LEU A 343 9.00 -14.87 4.58
CA LEU A 343 7.64 -14.98 5.09
C LEU A 343 7.52 -16.06 6.16
N THR A 344 7.05 -15.68 7.34
CA THR A 344 6.60 -16.62 8.37
C THR A 344 5.07 -16.62 8.43
N SER A 345 4.45 -17.73 8.06
CA SER A 345 3.00 -17.90 8.00
C SER A 345 2.53 -18.88 9.07
N THR A 346 1.65 -18.41 9.96
CA THR A 346 1.19 -19.16 11.14
C THR A 346 -0.33 -19.19 11.25
N GLY A 347 -0.84 -20.11 12.08
CA GLY A 347 -2.29 -20.25 12.29
C GLY A 347 -3.00 -20.69 11.00
N THR A 348 -4.10 -20.01 10.66
CA THR A 348 -4.88 -20.29 9.45
C THR A 348 -4.49 -19.42 8.25
N THR A 349 -3.27 -18.86 8.23
CA THR A 349 -2.86 -17.93 7.17
C THR A 349 -2.86 -18.59 5.80
N THR A 350 -3.47 -17.91 4.84
CA THR A 350 -3.45 -18.26 3.42
C THR A 350 -2.91 -17.10 2.61
N VAL A 351 -2.14 -17.41 1.58
CA VAL A 351 -1.60 -16.45 0.62
C VAL A 351 -2.07 -16.87 -0.76
N THR A 352 -2.77 -15.99 -1.46
CA THR A 352 -3.30 -16.27 -2.80
C THR A 352 -2.91 -15.15 -3.75
N GLY A 353 -2.10 -15.47 -4.75
CA GLY A 353 -1.74 -14.56 -5.82
C GLY A 353 -2.39 -14.97 -7.14
N ASN A 354 -3.06 -14.04 -7.82
CA ASN A 354 -3.75 -14.30 -9.08
C ASN A 354 -3.37 -13.30 -10.17
N SER A 355 -3.00 -13.81 -11.34
CA SER A 355 -2.86 -13.04 -12.57
C SER A 355 -3.98 -13.39 -13.55
N THR A 356 -4.74 -12.39 -13.99
CA THR A 356 -5.84 -12.58 -14.96
C THR A 356 -5.41 -12.49 -16.42
N GLY A 357 -4.13 -12.19 -16.69
CA GLY A 357 -3.57 -12.07 -18.03
C GLY A 357 -2.26 -12.85 -18.19
N SER A 358 -1.21 -12.16 -18.63
CA SER A 358 0.12 -12.76 -18.92
C SER A 358 1.07 -12.80 -17.74
N GLY A 359 0.69 -12.18 -16.62
CA GLY A 359 1.47 -12.16 -15.40
C GLY A 359 1.53 -13.51 -14.68
N SER A 360 2.29 -13.57 -13.59
CA SER A 360 2.39 -14.72 -12.70
C SER A 360 1.43 -14.61 -11.51
N GLY A 361 1.00 -15.76 -10.97
CA GLY A 361 0.17 -15.78 -9.77
C GLY A 361 0.96 -15.40 -8.52
N LEU A 362 2.00 -16.18 -8.22
CA LEU A 362 2.87 -16.03 -7.06
C LEU A 362 4.33 -16.13 -7.49
N GLU A 363 5.19 -15.27 -6.94
CA GLU A 363 6.65 -15.35 -7.12
C GLU A 363 7.33 -15.43 -5.75
N LEU A 364 8.33 -16.31 -5.63
CA LEU A 364 9.08 -16.57 -4.40
C LEU A 364 10.57 -16.32 -4.61
N SER A 365 11.08 -15.30 -3.91
CA SER A 365 12.51 -14.99 -3.81
C SER A 365 13.02 -15.07 -2.37
N GLY A 366 12.12 -14.91 -1.37
CA GLY A 366 12.42 -15.08 0.05
C GLY A 366 12.09 -16.48 0.59
N ASN A 367 12.70 -16.85 1.72
CA ASN A 367 12.38 -18.11 2.39
C ASN A 367 10.97 -18.05 2.98
N THR A 368 10.28 -19.19 3.02
CA THR A 368 8.94 -19.27 3.60
C THR A 368 8.82 -20.40 4.59
N SER A 369 8.14 -20.12 5.71
CA SER A 369 7.84 -21.10 6.75
C SER A 369 6.35 -21.12 7.04
N GLY A 370 5.74 -22.30 6.99
CA GLY A 370 4.32 -22.54 7.22
C GLY A 370 3.40 -22.01 6.12
N GLY A 371 2.09 -22.13 6.37
CA GLY A 371 1.03 -21.57 5.52
C GLY A 371 0.68 -22.35 4.27
N GLN A 372 -0.43 -21.94 3.65
CA GLN A 372 -0.85 -22.36 2.32
C GLN A 372 -0.69 -21.21 1.34
N LEU A 373 0.17 -21.39 0.34
CA LEU A 373 0.51 -20.40 -0.68
C LEU A 373 -0.01 -20.90 -2.03
N ASN A 374 -0.86 -20.13 -2.69
CA ASN A 374 -1.49 -20.50 -3.95
C ASN A 374 -1.25 -19.42 -5.00
N GLY A 375 -0.64 -19.80 -6.12
CA GLY A 375 -0.45 -18.95 -7.29
C GLY A 375 -1.34 -19.40 -8.45
N GLY A 376 -2.20 -18.52 -8.94
CA GLY A 376 -3.08 -18.72 -10.08
C GLY A 376 -2.76 -17.80 -11.25
N SER A 377 -2.77 -18.32 -12.46
CA SER A 377 -2.57 -17.51 -13.67
C SER A 377 -3.40 -18.02 -14.85
N VAL A 378 -3.71 -17.12 -15.79
CA VAL A 378 -4.33 -17.53 -17.06
C VAL A 378 -3.24 -18.01 -18.04
N SER A 379 -2.24 -17.17 -18.31
CA SER A 379 -1.22 -17.48 -19.33
C SER A 379 0.23 -17.47 -18.87
N GLY A 380 0.55 -16.75 -17.79
CA GLY A 380 1.87 -16.88 -17.14
C GLY A 380 1.97 -18.13 -16.26
N PRO A 381 3.07 -18.35 -15.55
CA PRO A 381 3.17 -19.42 -14.56
C PRO A 381 2.27 -19.16 -13.34
N GLY A 382 1.72 -20.21 -12.75
CA GLY A 382 0.95 -20.10 -11.50
C GLY A 382 1.86 -19.66 -10.36
N VAL A 383 2.98 -20.37 -10.18
CA VAL A 383 4.05 -20.03 -9.23
C VAL A 383 5.40 -20.00 -9.93
N ILE A 384 6.24 -19.03 -9.57
CA ILE A 384 7.64 -18.91 -10.00
C ILE A 384 8.57 -18.98 -8.80
N ILE A 385 9.65 -19.76 -8.92
CA ILE A 385 10.77 -19.81 -7.98
C ILE A 385 12.07 -19.64 -8.76
N ASN A 386 12.60 -18.41 -8.76
CA ASN A 386 13.80 -18.04 -9.52
C ASN A 386 15.09 -18.11 -8.69
N GLU A 387 14.97 -17.91 -7.37
CA GLU A 387 16.10 -17.84 -6.45
C GLU A 387 16.22 -19.12 -5.60
N ASP A 388 17.34 -19.25 -4.92
CA ASP A 388 17.57 -20.32 -3.95
C ASP A 388 16.77 -20.04 -2.67
N ILE A 389 15.79 -20.90 -2.36
CA ILE A 389 14.89 -20.71 -1.22
C ILE A 389 14.75 -21.94 -0.34
N VAL A 390 14.39 -21.70 0.92
CA VAL A 390 13.95 -22.70 1.87
C VAL A 390 12.43 -22.62 2.03
N LEU A 391 11.77 -23.77 1.91
CA LEU A 391 10.38 -23.97 2.29
C LEU A 391 10.35 -24.87 3.53
N ASP A 392 9.74 -24.42 4.62
CA ASP A 392 9.64 -25.18 5.87
C ASP A 392 8.19 -25.34 6.34
N GLY A 393 7.63 -26.54 6.20
CA GLY A 393 6.22 -26.81 6.51
C GLY A 393 5.23 -26.04 5.63
N THR A 394 5.64 -25.63 4.43
CA THR A 394 4.82 -24.83 3.50
C THR A 394 4.12 -25.71 2.47
N VAL A 395 2.83 -25.44 2.23
CA VAL A 395 2.08 -26.04 1.13
C VAL A 395 1.98 -25.02 0.00
N LEU A 396 2.63 -25.32 -1.12
CA LEU A 396 2.71 -24.45 -2.29
C LEU A 396 1.91 -25.03 -3.46
N GLY A 397 0.85 -24.35 -3.87
CA GLY A 397 0.00 -24.71 -5.00
C GLY A 397 0.16 -23.74 -6.15
N GLY A 398 0.39 -24.24 -7.36
CA GLY A 398 0.42 -23.45 -8.58
C GLY A 398 -0.59 -23.95 -9.60
N THR A 399 -1.40 -23.05 -10.15
CA THR A 399 -2.39 -23.37 -11.18
C THR A 399 -2.25 -22.42 -12.36
N SER A 400 -2.25 -22.95 -13.58
CA SER A 400 -2.26 -22.14 -14.80
C SER A 400 -3.17 -22.73 -15.88
N GLU A 401 -3.82 -21.91 -16.70
CA GLU A 401 -4.57 -22.45 -17.85
C GLU A 401 -3.63 -22.87 -18.99
N SER A 402 -2.61 -22.05 -19.27
CA SER A 402 -1.68 -22.30 -20.39
C SER A 402 -0.18 -22.17 -20.08
N GLY A 403 0.19 -21.51 -18.99
CA GLY A 403 1.56 -21.53 -18.46
C GLY A 403 1.84 -22.76 -17.61
N SER A 404 3.01 -22.81 -16.98
CA SER A 404 3.32 -23.88 -16.03
C SER A 404 2.54 -23.70 -14.73
N GLY A 405 2.11 -24.78 -14.09
CA GLY A 405 1.54 -24.70 -12.73
C GLY A 405 2.56 -24.13 -11.77
N ILE A 406 3.73 -24.78 -11.68
CA ILE A 406 4.92 -24.28 -10.97
C ILE A 406 6.12 -24.25 -11.93
N GLN A 407 6.91 -23.18 -11.89
CA GLN A 407 8.18 -23.04 -12.58
C GLN A 407 9.31 -22.87 -11.58
N ILE A 408 10.32 -23.73 -11.66
CA ILE A 408 11.48 -23.75 -10.76
C ILE A 408 12.74 -23.55 -11.58
N GLU A 409 13.44 -22.45 -11.34
CA GLU A 409 14.74 -22.12 -11.94
C GLU A 409 15.88 -22.05 -10.89
N GLY A 410 15.54 -21.80 -9.62
CA GLY A 410 16.48 -21.84 -8.50
C GLY A 410 16.56 -23.20 -7.78
N ASN A 411 17.27 -23.23 -6.64
CA ASN A 411 17.33 -24.38 -5.76
C ASN A 411 16.29 -24.28 -4.63
N VAL A 412 15.40 -25.26 -4.54
CA VAL A 412 14.40 -25.38 -3.48
C VAL A 412 14.88 -26.37 -2.43
N THR A 413 15.05 -25.92 -1.19
CA THR A 413 15.26 -26.80 -0.04
C THR A 413 13.96 -26.94 0.73
N SER A 414 13.33 -28.10 0.62
CA SER A 414 12.06 -28.44 1.23
C SER A 414 12.26 -29.21 2.54
N THR A 415 11.81 -28.60 3.63
CA THR A 415 11.89 -29.11 5.00
C THR A 415 10.50 -29.07 5.66
N GLY A 416 10.37 -29.64 6.86
CA GLY A 416 9.12 -29.59 7.63
C GLY A 416 7.92 -30.30 6.98
N GLY A 417 8.14 -31.13 5.95
CA GLY A 417 7.07 -31.77 5.18
C GLY A 417 6.45 -30.86 4.11
N SER A 418 7.17 -29.86 3.62
CA SER A 418 6.67 -28.98 2.56
C SER A 418 6.34 -29.75 1.27
N ALA A 419 5.29 -29.28 0.59
CA ALA A 419 4.75 -29.92 -0.62
C ALA A 419 4.50 -28.88 -1.71
N LEU A 420 4.94 -29.18 -2.93
CA LEU A 420 4.76 -28.35 -4.11
C LEU A 420 3.80 -29.07 -5.07
N THR A 421 2.72 -28.42 -5.50
CA THR A 421 1.73 -28.99 -6.43
C THR A 421 1.46 -28.03 -7.57
N GLY A 422 1.91 -28.38 -8.77
CA GLY A 422 1.64 -27.62 -10.00
C GLY A 422 0.60 -28.30 -10.87
N ASN A 423 -0.45 -27.56 -11.23
CA ASN A 423 -1.49 -27.99 -12.15
C ASN A 423 -1.54 -27.06 -13.35
N SER A 424 -1.60 -27.59 -14.56
CA SER A 424 -1.79 -26.78 -15.77
C SER A 424 -2.83 -27.36 -16.73
N GLY A 425 -3.58 -26.50 -17.42
CA GLY A 425 -4.48 -26.93 -18.49
C GLY A 425 -3.73 -27.42 -19.72
N SER A 426 -2.76 -26.65 -20.22
CA SER A 426 -2.00 -26.95 -21.44
C SER A 426 -0.48 -26.77 -21.34
N GLY A 427 0.01 -26.07 -20.32
CA GLY A 427 1.43 -26.00 -20.00
C GLY A 427 1.90 -27.18 -19.15
N ALA A 428 3.13 -27.12 -18.65
CA ALA A 428 3.62 -28.17 -17.74
C ALA A 428 2.93 -28.07 -16.37
N GLY A 429 2.64 -29.20 -15.72
CA GLY A 429 2.27 -29.17 -14.30
C GLY A 429 3.39 -28.52 -13.49
N VAL A 430 4.61 -29.06 -13.63
CA VAL A 430 5.85 -28.47 -13.13
C VAL A 430 6.87 -28.34 -14.27
N SER A 431 7.46 -27.16 -14.44
CA SER A 431 8.65 -26.93 -15.25
C SER A 431 9.87 -26.82 -14.32
N LEU A 432 10.89 -27.64 -14.57
CA LEU A 432 12.05 -27.79 -13.69
C LEU A 432 13.37 -27.55 -14.43
N ASN A 433 14.07 -26.50 -14.02
CA ASN A 433 15.42 -26.13 -14.43
C ASN A 433 16.27 -25.74 -13.20
N GLY A 434 16.29 -26.61 -12.19
CA GLY A 434 16.93 -26.32 -10.91
C GLY A 434 16.99 -27.55 -10.01
N THR A 435 17.28 -27.34 -8.73
CA THR A 435 17.35 -28.43 -7.74
C THR A 435 16.14 -28.40 -6.82
N VAL A 436 15.59 -29.57 -6.49
CA VAL A 436 14.67 -29.72 -5.35
C VAL A 436 15.24 -30.75 -4.38
N ASN A 437 15.40 -30.34 -3.12
CA ASN A 437 15.90 -31.18 -2.03
C ASN A 437 14.77 -31.44 -1.04
N GLY A 438 14.39 -32.70 -0.83
CA GLY A 438 13.38 -33.11 0.13
C GLY A 438 11.93 -32.81 -0.30
N GLY A 439 10.99 -33.25 0.55
CA GLY A 439 9.56 -33.01 0.40
C GLY A 439 8.91 -33.72 -0.78
N SER A 440 7.77 -33.18 -1.21
CA SER A 440 6.99 -33.72 -2.34
C SER A 440 6.85 -32.71 -3.46
N LEU A 441 6.91 -33.23 -4.69
CA LEU A 441 6.70 -32.47 -5.92
C LEU A 441 5.64 -33.16 -6.79
N THR A 442 4.49 -32.51 -6.94
CA THR A 442 3.38 -33.01 -7.75
C THR A 442 3.17 -32.15 -8.98
N GLY A 443 3.13 -32.75 -10.17
CA GLY A 443 2.90 -32.07 -11.44
C GLY A 443 1.79 -32.73 -12.24
N ASN A 444 0.69 -32.01 -12.47
CA ASN A 444 -0.44 -32.50 -13.27
C ASN A 444 -0.68 -31.57 -14.46
N SER A 445 -0.95 -32.15 -15.63
CA SER A 445 -1.32 -31.35 -16.80
C SER A 445 -2.49 -31.97 -17.59
N GLY A 446 -3.32 -31.12 -18.19
CA GLY A 446 -4.35 -31.57 -19.13
C GLY A 446 -3.74 -32.03 -20.47
N SER A 447 -2.91 -31.19 -21.09
CA SER A 447 -2.27 -31.52 -22.39
C SER A 447 -0.77 -31.26 -22.49
N GLY A 448 -0.18 -30.58 -21.52
CA GLY A 448 1.28 -30.45 -21.40
C GLY A 448 1.89 -31.62 -20.63
N ALA A 449 3.17 -31.49 -20.28
CA ALA A 449 3.82 -32.52 -19.47
C ALA A 449 3.43 -32.40 -17.99
N GLY A 450 3.30 -33.52 -17.27
CA GLY A 450 3.14 -33.45 -15.81
C GLY A 450 4.37 -32.81 -15.15
N LEU A 451 5.57 -33.31 -15.49
CA LEU A 451 6.87 -32.76 -15.12
C LEU A 451 7.70 -32.58 -16.40
N HIS A 452 8.13 -31.34 -16.66
CA HIS A 452 8.98 -31.00 -17.78
C HIS A 452 10.36 -30.55 -17.27
N VAL A 453 11.39 -31.34 -17.56
CA VAL A 453 12.78 -30.97 -17.27
C VAL A 453 13.35 -30.25 -18.47
N THR A 454 13.58 -28.95 -18.33
CA THR A 454 13.98 -28.05 -19.41
C THR A 454 15.48 -27.77 -19.46
N GLY A 455 16.20 -27.99 -18.35
CA GLY A 455 17.66 -27.83 -18.28
C GLY A 455 18.32 -28.81 -17.33
N ASN A 456 19.40 -28.39 -16.67
CA ASN A 456 20.15 -29.25 -15.77
C ASN A 456 19.48 -29.25 -14.39
N SER A 457 18.79 -30.34 -14.08
CA SER A 457 17.95 -30.42 -12.89
C SER A 457 18.35 -31.56 -11.98
N SER A 458 18.11 -31.39 -10.68
CA SER A 458 18.41 -32.39 -9.67
C SER A 458 17.26 -32.56 -8.68
N LEU A 459 16.96 -33.81 -8.32
CA LEU A 459 15.97 -34.17 -7.32
C LEU A 459 16.62 -35.06 -6.27
N ASN A 460 16.73 -34.57 -5.04
CA ASN A 460 17.42 -35.26 -3.94
C ASN A 460 16.45 -35.57 -2.79
N GLY A 461 16.09 -36.84 -2.62
CA GLY A 461 15.15 -37.29 -1.58
C GLY A 461 13.74 -36.70 -1.76
N VAL A 462 13.29 -36.55 -3.01
CA VAL A 462 11.98 -35.96 -3.34
C VAL A 462 10.98 -37.06 -3.71
N ASP A 463 9.76 -36.96 -3.19
CA ASP A 463 8.63 -37.79 -3.61
C ASP A 463 7.87 -37.12 -4.76
N VAL A 464 8.11 -37.60 -5.98
CA VAL A 464 7.57 -37.00 -7.20
C VAL A 464 6.35 -37.77 -7.69
N THR A 465 5.26 -37.05 -7.88
CA THR A 465 4.05 -37.56 -8.56
C THR A 465 3.81 -36.72 -9.80
N THR A 466 3.72 -37.36 -10.96
CA THR A 466 3.54 -36.65 -12.23
C THR A 466 2.55 -37.35 -13.13
N SER A 467 1.61 -36.59 -13.69
CA SER A 467 0.55 -37.11 -14.55
C SER A 467 0.16 -36.13 -15.65
N SER A 468 -0.25 -36.66 -16.80
CA SER A 468 -0.89 -35.87 -17.85
C SER A 468 -2.09 -36.60 -18.46
N GLU A 469 -3.18 -35.89 -18.75
CA GLU A 469 -4.36 -36.50 -19.39
C GLU A 469 -4.10 -36.84 -20.87
N SER A 470 -3.42 -35.95 -21.59
CA SER A 470 -3.14 -36.10 -23.03
C SER A 470 -1.70 -35.80 -23.45
N GLY A 471 -0.86 -35.32 -22.53
CA GLY A 471 0.58 -35.11 -22.75
C GLY A 471 1.44 -36.21 -22.12
N GLU A 472 2.74 -35.94 -21.95
CA GLU A 472 3.69 -36.87 -21.31
C GLU A 472 3.71 -36.68 -19.80
N ASP A 473 3.67 -37.77 -19.02
CA ASP A 473 3.85 -37.66 -17.57
C ASP A 473 5.20 -37.04 -17.22
N LEU A 474 6.28 -37.42 -17.91
CA LEU A 474 7.63 -36.89 -17.72
C LEU A 474 8.27 -36.58 -19.07
N LYS A 475 8.57 -35.31 -19.32
CA LYS A 475 9.30 -34.84 -20.50
C LYS A 475 10.71 -34.39 -20.12
N LEU A 476 11.73 -34.89 -20.83
CA LEU A 476 13.14 -34.58 -20.58
C LEU A 476 13.78 -33.91 -21.81
N ASP A 477 13.80 -32.57 -21.82
CA ASP A 477 14.58 -31.80 -22.80
C ASP A 477 15.99 -31.45 -22.26
N GLY A 478 16.16 -31.54 -20.94
CA GLY A 478 17.44 -31.37 -20.23
C GLY A 478 17.94 -32.64 -19.53
N VAL A 479 18.89 -32.48 -18.61
CA VAL A 479 19.48 -33.57 -17.82
C VAL A 479 18.80 -33.62 -16.46
N LEU A 480 18.19 -34.76 -16.12
CA LEU A 480 17.66 -35.00 -14.79
C LEU A 480 18.60 -35.90 -13.98
N SER A 481 19.05 -35.40 -12.84
CA SER A 481 19.79 -36.18 -11.84
C SER A 481 18.85 -36.52 -10.69
N THR A 482 18.90 -37.76 -10.21
CA THR A 482 18.16 -38.20 -9.02
C THR A 482 19.12 -38.81 -8.03
N GLU A 483 18.98 -38.42 -6.75
CA GLU A 483 19.81 -38.88 -5.62
C GLU A 483 18.93 -39.03 -4.34
N GLY A 484 19.52 -39.51 -3.24
CA GLY A 484 18.89 -39.45 -1.91
C GLY A 484 17.61 -40.28 -1.73
N GLY A 485 17.36 -41.27 -2.59
CA GLY A 485 16.14 -42.09 -2.53
C GLY A 485 14.92 -41.47 -3.18
N THR A 486 15.09 -40.45 -4.04
CA THR A 486 14.02 -39.84 -4.84
C THR A 486 13.13 -40.90 -5.50
N SER A 487 11.81 -40.71 -5.39
CA SER A 487 10.81 -41.57 -6.01
C SER A 487 10.11 -40.84 -7.17
N LEU A 488 9.86 -41.55 -8.27
CA LEU A 488 9.12 -41.05 -9.44
C LEU A 488 7.91 -41.95 -9.66
N ASN A 489 6.69 -41.42 -9.46
CA ASN A 489 5.43 -42.16 -9.50
C ASN A 489 5.47 -43.46 -8.67
N GLY A 490 6.01 -43.35 -7.45
CA GLY A 490 6.14 -44.46 -6.50
C GLY A 490 7.33 -45.40 -6.78
N VAL A 491 8.14 -45.15 -7.82
CA VAL A 491 9.34 -45.95 -8.13
C VAL A 491 10.60 -45.23 -7.67
N VAL A 492 11.28 -45.77 -6.66
CA VAL A 492 12.58 -45.26 -6.19
C VAL A 492 13.59 -45.34 -7.34
N LYS A 493 14.29 -44.23 -7.59
CA LYS A 493 15.35 -44.16 -8.58
C LYS A 493 16.72 -44.37 -7.96
N GLY A 494 17.56 -45.11 -8.67
CA GLY A 494 18.98 -45.25 -8.34
C GLY A 494 19.69 -43.92 -8.52
N SER A 495 20.82 -43.77 -7.83
CA SER A 495 21.57 -42.53 -7.93
C SER A 495 22.17 -42.38 -9.33
N SER A 496 21.70 -41.37 -10.06
CA SER A 496 22.03 -41.16 -11.48
C SER A 496 23.51 -40.83 -11.71
N THR A 497 24.21 -40.32 -10.70
CA THR A 497 25.65 -40.04 -10.68
C THR A 497 26.44 -41.34 -10.57
N GLU A 498 26.04 -42.24 -9.68
CA GLU A 498 26.59 -43.60 -9.55
C GLU A 498 26.35 -44.42 -10.81
N GLU A 499 25.15 -44.37 -11.38
CA GLU A 499 24.82 -45.09 -12.62
C GLU A 499 25.64 -44.57 -13.81
N ARG A 500 25.74 -43.24 -13.98
CA ARG A 500 26.62 -42.65 -15.01
C ARG A 500 28.08 -43.01 -14.79
N ARG A 501 28.57 -42.99 -13.55
CA ARG A 501 29.94 -43.39 -13.21
C ARG A 501 30.22 -44.86 -13.56
N GLN A 502 29.29 -45.76 -13.27
CA GLN A 502 29.41 -47.17 -13.67
C GLN A 502 29.44 -47.35 -15.19
N VAL A 503 28.62 -46.60 -15.93
CA VAL A 503 28.63 -46.61 -17.40
C VAL A 503 29.96 -46.09 -17.95
N TYR A 504 30.51 -45.00 -17.41
CA TYR A 504 31.83 -44.49 -17.80
C TYR A 504 32.96 -45.49 -17.49
N GLU A 505 32.92 -46.14 -16.33
CA GLU A 505 33.90 -47.17 -15.95
C GLU A 505 33.79 -48.42 -16.85
N LEU A 506 32.59 -48.81 -17.27
CA LEU A 506 32.35 -49.89 -18.23
C LEU A 506 32.80 -49.53 -19.64
N GLN A 507 32.54 -48.30 -20.09
CA GLN A 507 32.99 -47.81 -21.40
C GLN A 507 34.52 -47.77 -21.50
N ASN A 508 35.22 -47.39 -20.42
CA ASN A 508 36.68 -47.46 -20.35
C ASN A 508 37.25 -48.88 -20.27
N ARG A 509 36.42 -49.90 -20.00
CA ARG A 509 36.80 -51.32 -20.01
C ARG A 509 36.51 -52.02 -21.33
N LEU A 510 35.86 -51.35 -22.30
CA LEU A 510 35.71 -51.89 -23.65
C LEU A 510 37.08 -51.91 -24.35
N PRO A 511 37.51 -53.06 -24.91
CA PRO A 511 38.75 -53.11 -25.68
C PRO A 511 38.59 -52.19 -26.88
N HIS A 512 39.46 -51.19 -26.99
CA HIS A 512 39.62 -50.44 -28.22
C HIS A 512 40.19 -51.41 -29.26
N SER A 513 39.33 -52.14 -29.97
CA SER A 513 39.75 -53.04 -31.03
C SER A 513 40.27 -52.19 -32.18
N GLY A 514 41.60 -52.07 -32.25
CA GLY A 514 42.29 -51.42 -33.35
C GLY A 514 41.91 -52.08 -34.68
N LEU A 515 41.19 -51.34 -35.51
CA LEU A 515 41.29 -51.44 -36.95
C LEU A 515 41.99 -50.17 -37.45
N LEU A 516 43.32 -50.18 -37.37
CA LEU A 516 44.17 -49.40 -38.27
C LEU A 516 43.85 -49.83 -39.71
N ARG A 517 42.87 -49.18 -40.34
CA ARG A 517 42.78 -49.18 -41.81
C ARG A 517 43.47 -47.91 -42.30
N GLN A 518 44.55 -48.15 -43.05
CA GLN A 518 45.19 -47.20 -43.95
C GLN A 518 44.15 -46.24 -44.54
N ALA A 519 44.45 -44.94 -44.45
CA ALA A 519 43.77 -43.93 -45.24
C ALA A 519 43.97 -44.27 -46.72
N PHE A 520 42.97 -44.93 -47.31
CA PHE A 520 42.77 -44.91 -48.75
C PHE A 520 42.55 -43.46 -49.13
N ARG A 521 43.44 -42.91 -49.95
CA ARG A 521 43.11 -41.72 -50.76
C ARG A 521 41.95 -42.10 -51.66
N ALA A 522 40.73 -41.75 -51.26
CA ALA A 522 39.60 -41.69 -52.17
C ALA A 522 39.76 -40.41 -53.00
N SER A 523 40.12 -40.58 -54.27
CA SER A 523 39.95 -39.57 -55.31
C SER A 523 38.45 -39.36 -55.51
N GLY A 524 37.89 -38.36 -54.84
CA GLY A 524 36.50 -37.95 -54.96
C GLY A 524 36.43 -36.43 -55.05
N TRP A 525 35.81 -35.97 -56.13
CA TRP A 525 35.47 -34.61 -56.55
C TRP A 525 35.64 -33.49 -55.50
N GLN A 526 36.57 -32.56 -55.76
CA GLN A 526 36.69 -31.30 -55.02
C GLN A 526 35.56 -30.33 -55.41
N PRO A 527 34.85 -29.74 -54.44
CA PRO A 527 33.94 -28.62 -54.70
C PRO A 527 34.72 -27.47 -55.34
N GLN A 528 34.21 -26.91 -56.45
CA GLN A 528 34.72 -25.66 -57.00
C GLN A 528 34.49 -24.53 -55.99
N ASP A 529 35.57 -23.86 -55.57
CA ASP A 529 35.53 -22.60 -54.85
C ASP A 529 34.73 -21.58 -55.67
N LYS A 530 33.56 -21.17 -55.17
CA LYS A 530 32.77 -20.11 -55.79
C LYS A 530 33.27 -18.77 -55.25
N PRO A 531 33.71 -17.84 -56.12
CA PRO A 531 34.12 -16.51 -55.68
C PRO A 531 32.91 -15.75 -55.12
N VAL A 532 33.10 -15.06 -54.00
CA VAL A 532 32.11 -14.16 -53.40
C VAL A 532 32.33 -12.77 -54.00
N SER A 533 31.38 -12.32 -54.83
CA SER A 533 31.36 -10.95 -55.35
C SER A 533 30.46 -10.07 -54.49
N VAL A 534 30.94 -8.91 -54.08
CA VAL A 534 30.14 -7.90 -53.37
C VAL A 534 29.84 -6.74 -54.31
N GLU A 535 28.57 -6.36 -54.42
CA GLU A 535 28.11 -5.28 -55.28
C GLU A 535 27.76 -4.06 -54.41
N ILE A 536 28.36 -2.91 -54.70
CA ILE A 536 28.11 -1.66 -53.98
C ILE A 536 27.47 -0.67 -54.94
N CYS A 537 26.32 -0.12 -54.55
CA CYS A 537 25.54 0.84 -55.34
C CYS A 537 25.42 2.17 -54.60
N THR A 538 25.68 3.27 -55.29
CA THR A 538 25.42 4.64 -54.80
C THR A 538 24.81 5.46 -55.94
N ASP A 539 23.70 6.14 -55.67
CA ASP A 539 22.94 6.98 -56.61
C ASP A 539 22.58 6.31 -57.95
N GLY A 540 22.14 5.05 -57.89
CA GLY A 540 21.53 4.33 -59.01
C GLY A 540 22.51 3.67 -59.98
N GLU A 541 23.82 3.77 -59.76
CA GLU A 541 24.84 2.98 -60.46
C GLU A 541 25.56 2.02 -59.51
N CYS A 542 25.69 0.75 -59.92
CA CYS A 542 26.31 -0.32 -59.13
C CYS A 542 27.66 -0.75 -59.73
N ARG A 543 28.66 -0.99 -58.88
CA ARG A 543 29.95 -1.58 -59.27
C ARG A 543 30.27 -2.81 -58.43
N SER A 544 30.69 -3.89 -59.09
CA SER A 544 31.09 -5.16 -58.47
C SER A 544 32.59 -5.16 -58.16
N LEU A 545 32.94 -5.57 -56.93
CA LEU A 545 34.32 -5.75 -56.47
C LEU A 545 34.53 -7.22 -56.04
N ASP A 546 35.63 -7.81 -56.53
CA ASP A 546 36.01 -9.20 -56.28
C ASP A 546 36.78 -9.32 -54.95
N ALA A 547 36.23 -10.05 -53.98
CA ALA A 547 36.71 -10.05 -52.60
C ALA A 547 37.62 -11.24 -52.23
N GLY A 548 37.94 -12.14 -53.16
CA GLY A 548 38.86 -13.27 -52.93
C GLY A 548 38.31 -14.36 -51.97
N THR A 549 39.08 -15.44 -51.78
CA THR A 549 38.65 -16.68 -51.11
C THR A 549 39.08 -16.76 -49.62
N GLN A 550 38.17 -17.25 -48.77
CA GLN A 550 38.32 -17.30 -47.32
C GLN A 550 39.20 -18.49 -46.89
N ALA A 551 40.42 -18.24 -46.41
CA ALA A 551 41.31 -19.27 -45.88
C ALA A 551 40.95 -19.62 -44.42
N HIS A 552 40.77 -20.91 -44.13
CA HIS A 552 40.60 -21.45 -42.78
C HIS A 552 41.91 -21.38 -41.96
N PRO A 553 41.88 -21.03 -40.66
CA PRO A 553 43.03 -21.19 -39.79
C PRO A 553 43.27 -22.67 -39.46
N SER A 554 44.54 -23.05 -39.42
CA SER A 554 44.99 -24.39 -39.07
C SER A 554 45.54 -24.42 -37.64
N ARG A 555 45.00 -25.38 -36.88
CA ARG A 555 45.50 -26.09 -35.69
C ARG A 555 45.77 -25.33 -34.39
#